data_AF-A0A433ENH9-F1
#
_entry.id   AF-A0A433ENH9-F1
#
_cell.length_a   1.000
_cell.length_b   1.000
_cell.length_c   1.000
_cell.angle_alpha   90.00
_cell.angle_beta   90.00
_cell.angle_gamma   90.00
#
_symmetry.space_group_name_H-M   'P 1'
#
loop_
_entity.id
_entity.type
_entity.pdbx_description
1 polymer ?
#
loop_
_entity_poly.entity_id
_entity_poly.type
_entity_poly.pdbx_seq_one_letter_code
_entity_poly.pdbx_strand_id
1 'polypeptide(L)' 'MSACALVVANADIPALVQSQFERVYLAADIDYFFCADEKEGLAWLASKECKYK' A
#
# COMPACT_ATOMS: atom_id res chain seq x y z
N MET A 1 9.52 8.06 -2.68
CA MET A 1 8.08 7.77 -2.49
C MET A 1 7.95 7.42 -1.02
N SER A 2 7.17 8.15 -0.23
CA SER A 2 7.17 8.03 1.24
C SER A 2 6.18 7.00 1.77
N ALA A 3 5.11 6.71 1.03
CA ALA A 3 4.16 5.66 1.35
C ALA A 3 3.51 5.09 0.09
N CYS A 4 2.95 3.87 0.17
CA CYS A 4 2.27 3.19 -0.92
C CYS A 4 0.98 2.51 -0.44
N ALA A 5 -0.16 2.86 -1.04
CA ALA A 5 -1.42 2.14 -0.84
C ALA A 5 -1.65 1.17 -2.00
N LEU A 6 -1.93 -0.10 -1.69
CA LEU A 6 -2.21 -1.16 -2.65
C LEU A 6 -3.68 -1.56 -2.54
N VAL A 7 -4.46 -1.27 -3.58
CA VAL A 7 -5.88 -1.65 -3.65
C VAL A 7 -5.97 -3.12 -4.07
N VAL A 8 -6.45 -3.99 -3.18
CA VAL A 8 -6.39 -5.45 -3.38
C VAL A 8 -7.74 -6.18 -3.29
N ALA A 9 -8.87 -5.49 -3.07
CA ALA A 9 -10.16 -6.16 -2.80
C ALA A 9 -10.61 -7.19 -3.84
N ASN A 10 -10.28 -7.00 -5.11
CA ASN A 10 -10.68 -7.90 -6.19
C ASN A 10 -9.49 -8.64 -6.81
N ALA A 11 -8.31 -8.49 -6.22
CA ALA A 11 -7.12 -9.17 -6.68
C ALA A 11 -6.97 -10.47 -5.87
N ASP A 12 -7.02 -11.60 -6.55
CA ASP A 12 -6.72 -12.89 -5.94
C ASP A 12 -5.20 -12.99 -5.75
N ILE A 13 -4.69 -12.28 -4.75
CA ILE A 13 -3.25 -12.17 -4.45
C ILE A 13 -2.90 -13.31 -3.50
N PRO A 14 -2.09 -14.29 -3.92
CA PRO A 14 -1.62 -15.33 -3.02
C PRO A 14 -0.86 -14.73 -1.85
N ALA A 15 -1.02 -15.30 -0.65
CA ALA A 15 -0.32 -14.84 0.56
C ALA A 15 1.21 -14.72 0.37
N LEU A 16 1.79 -15.57 -0.47
CA LEU A 16 3.22 -15.50 -0.83
C LEU A 16 3.58 -14.17 -1.52
N VAL A 17 2.74 -13.70 -2.44
CA VAL A 17 2.96 -12.45 -3.18
C VAL A 17 2.87 -11.26 -2.23
N GLN A 18 1.87 -11.25 -1.34
CA GLN A 18 1.75 -10.22 -0.30
C GLN A 18 3.02 -10.18 0.59
N SER A 19 3.51 -11.33 1.02
CA SER A 19 4.76 -11.43 1.79
C SER A 19 5.99 -10.91 1.04
N GLN A 20 6.05 -11.08 -0.29
CA GLN A 20 7.16 -10.49 -1.09
C GLN A 20 7.07 -8.97 -1.14
N PHE A 21 5.87 -8.39 -1.26
CA PHE A 21 5.66 -6.94 -1.22
C PHE A 21 6.08 -6.36 0.13
N GLU A 22 5.59 -6.94 1.22
CA GLU A 22 5.94 -6.52 2.58
C GLU A 22 7.46 -6.50 2.79
N ARG A 23 8.16 -7.57 2.35
CA ARG A 23 9.63 -7.64 2.48
C ARG A 23 10.33 -6.48 1.75
N VAL A 24 9.87 -6.11 0.57
CA VAL A 24 10.47 -5.02 -0.21
C VAL A 24 10.17 -3.66 0.40
N TYR A 25 8.93 -3.40 0.81
CA TYR A 25 8.55 -2.14 1.45
C TYR A 25 9.27 -1.92 2.78
N LEU A 26 9.37 -2.97 3.61
CA LEU A 26 10.13 -2.93 4.86
C LEU A 26 11.62 -2.67 4.61
N ALA A 27 12.23 -3.33 3.63
CA ALA A 27 13.64 -3.13 3.30
C ALA A 27 13.93 -1.73 2.72
N ALA A 28 12.94 -1.12 2.07
CA ALA A 28 13.04 0.21 1.49
C ALA A 28 12.62 1.35 2.46
N ASP A 29 12.21 1.02 3.69
CA ASP A 29 11.65 1.96 4.67
C ASP A 29 10.49 2.79 4.11
N ILE A 30 9.59 2.10 3.38
CA ILE A 30 8.40 2.70 2.77
C ILE A 30 7.17 2.24 3.54
N ASP A 31 6.42 3.19 4.08
CA ASP A 31 5.11 2.92 4.68
C ASP A 31 4.17 2.29 3.63
N TYR A 32 3.50 1.19 3.96
CA TYR A 32 2.59 0.52 3.04
C TYR A 32 1.23 0.22 3.68
N PHE A 33 0.19 0.14 2.84
CA PHE A 33 -1.16 -0.20 3.28
C PHE A 33 -1.91 -0.96 2.20
N PHE A 34 -2.45 -2.12 2.55
CA PHE A 34 -3.35 -2.88 1.68
C PHE A 34 -4.79 -2.46 1.97
N CYS A 35 -5.48 -1.91 0.97
CA CYS A 35 -6.84 -1.39 1.12
C CYS A 35 -7.84 -2.10 0.20
N ALA A 36 -9.11 -2.01 0.56
CA ALA A 36 -10.18 -2.61 -0.22
C ALA A 36 -10.56 -1.75 -1.44
N ASP A 37 -10.47 -0.42 -1.32
CA ASP A 37 -10.82 0.49 -2.40
C ASP A 37 -9.87 1.68 -2.50
N GLU A 38 -9.96 2.39 -3.62
CA GLU A 38 -9.13 3.56 -3.91
C GLU A 38 -9.38 4.70 -2.90
N LYS A 39 -10.61 4.87 -2.43
CA LYS A 39 -10.96 5.94 -1.50
C LYS A 39 -10.28 5.75 -0.15
N GLU A 40 -10.26 4.53 0.36
CA GLU A 40 -9.55 4.14 1.57
C GLU A 40 -8.04 4.33 1.42
N GLY A 41 -7.48 3.89 0.28
CA GLY A 41 -6.05 4.06 -0.03
C GLY A 41 -5.64 5.53 -0.09
N LEU A 42 -6.43 6.38 -0.75
CA LEU A 42 -6.18 7.82 -0.83
C LEU A 42 -6.32 8.51 0.52
N ALA A 43 -7.30 8.13 1.34
CA ALA A 43 -7.48 8.67 2.69
C ALA A 43 -6.28 8.33 3.59
N TRP A 44 -5.78 7.09 3.51
CA TRP A 44 -4.59 6.67 4.25
C TRP A 44 -3.33 7.40 3.77
N LEU A 45 -3.12 7.52 2.46
CA LEU A 45 -2.00 8.28 1.90
C LEU A 45 -2.03 9.76 2.35
N ALA A 46 -3.21 10.38 2.38
CA ALA A 46 -3.37 11.75 2.88
C ALA A 46 -2.97 11.87 4.37
N SER A 47 -3.26 10.86 5.19
CA SER A 47 -2.83 10.81 6.60
C SER A 47 -1.31 10.70 6.78
N LYS A 48 -0.61 10.22 5.75
CA LYS A 48 0.86 10.12 5.67
C LYS A 48 1.51 11.34 4.99
N GLU A 49 0.76 12.44 4.88
CA GLU A 49 1.18 13.67 4.19
C GLU A 49 1.61 13.46 2.73
N CYS A 50 1.20 12.36 2.10
CA CYS A 50 1.48 12.10 0.70
C CYS A 50 0.57 12.99 -0.16
N LYS A 51 1.16 14.01 -0.78
CA LYS A 51 0.43 14.93 -1.66
C LYS A 51 0.33 14.32 -3.05
N TYR A 52 -0.90 14.25 -3.57
CA TYR A 52 -1.13 14.06 -4.99
C TYR A 52 -0.51 15.26 -5.72
N LYS A 53 0.39 15.00 -6.67
CA LYS A 53 1.10 16.05 -7.41
C LYS A 53 0.35 16.39 -8.68
#